data_AF-A0A9W6TBM1-F1
#
_entry.id   AF-A0A9W6TBM1-F1
#
_cell.length_a   1.000
_cell.length_b   1.000
_cell.length_c   1.000
_cell.angle_alpha   90.00
_cell.angle_beta   90.00
_cell.angle_gamma   90.00
#
_symmetry.space_group_name_H-M   'P 1'
#
loop_
_entity.id
_entity.type
_entity.pdbx_description
1 polymer ?
#
loop_
_entity_poly.entity_id
_entity_poly.type
_entity_poly.pdbx_seq_one_letter_code
_entity_poly.pdbx_strand_id
1 'polypeptide(L)'
;MRSSKAAPAPLGVLRGHGAPVNSVGFLSASSVVSGAGDGAVKIWDLKTRRELATNAAAHSKAGVLHCAALPGSAATGQKFVTQGRDGYVKLWDALSFGASAEPVAKFYCGSYSFTKFATLRWPGEDSSENAGLIVCPSSVDNKVGGMLLGRDRLPCRGYD
;
A
#
# COMPACT_ATOMS: atom_id res chain seq x y z
N MET A 1 -2.95 34.92 -32.82
CA MET A 1 -3.32 34.98 -31.40
C MET A 1 -3.78 33.59 -30.97
N ARG A 2 -3.03 32.88 -30.11
CA ARG A 2 -3.46 31.56 -29.60
C ARG A 2 -4.43 31.81 -28.45
N SER A 3 -5.66 31.34 -28.59
CA SER A 3 -6.66 31.32 -27.52
C SER A 3 -6.10 30.50 -26.35
N SER A 4 -5.84 31.18 -25.23
CA SER A 4 -5.47 30.54 -23.97
C SER A 4 -6.71 29.83 -23.43
N LYS A 5 -6.86 28.54 -23.74
CA LYS A 5 -7.93 27.72 -23.19
C LYS A 5 -7.60 27.50 -21.71
N ALA A 6 -8.43 28.03 -20.82
CA ALA A 6 -8.28 27.84 -19.38
C ALA A 6 -8.20 26.35 -19.05
N ALA A 7 -7.31 25.98 -18.12
CA ALA A 7 -7.17 24.60 -17.69
C ALA A 7 -8.52 24.08 -17.14
N PRO A 8 -8.87 22.82 -17.43
CA PRO A 8 -10.11 22.24 -16.91
C PRO A 8 -10.11 22.24 -15.38
N ALA A 9 -11.24 22.64 -14.79
CA ALA A 9 -11.44 22.58 -13.35
C ALA A 9 -11.53 21.12 -12.87
N PRO A 10 -11.08 20.81 -11.64
CA PRO A 10 -11.17 19.46 -11.11
C PRO A 10 -12.64 19.04 -10.93
N LEU A 11 -12.95 17.78 -11.25
CA LEU A 11 -14.29 17.22 -11.03
C LEU A 11 -14.67 17.16 -9.55
N GLY A 12 -13.68 17.00 -8.67
CA GLY A 12 -13.82 16.98 -7.22
C GLY A 12 -12.48 17.13 -6.50
N VAL A 13 -12.53 17.53 -5.23
CA VAL A 13 -11.35 17.72 -4.37
C VAL A 13 -11.58 16.99 -3.06
N LEU A 14 -10.65 16.11 -2.70
CA LEU A 14 -10.61 15.41 -1.41
C LEU A 14 -9.71 16.20 -0.46
N ARG A 15 -10.32 16.95 0.48
CA ARG A 15 -9.58 17.78 1.44
C ARG A 15 -9.41 17.03 2.75
N GLY A 16 -8.21 17.04 3.32
CA GLY A 16 -7.96 16.53 4.68
C GLY A 16 -6.53 16.14 5.00
N HIS A 17 -5.69 15.84 4.01
CA HIS A 17 -4.25 15.67 4.27
C HIS A 17 -3.60 17.00 4.63
N GLY A 18 -2.81 17.01 5.71
CA GLY A 18 -2.06 18.18 6.18
C GLY A 18 -0.66 18.32 5.58
N ALA A 19 -0.19 17.29 4.87
CA ALA A 19 1.11 17.23 4.22
C ALA A 19 0.97 16.83 2.74
N PRO A 20 2.02 17.00 1.91
CA PRO A 20 1.99 16.58 0.51
C PRO A 20 1.59 15.12 0.35
N VAL A 21 0.67 14.84 -0.56
CA VAL A 21 0.25 13.47 -0.90
C VAL A 21 1.24 12.90 -1.90
N ASN A 22 1.96 11.86 -1.50
CA ASN A 22 3.01 11.25 -2.33
C ASN A 22 2.49 10.09 -3.18
N SER A 23 1.46 9.39 -2.71
CA SER A 23 0.89 8.25 -3.42
C SER A 23 -0.61 8.15 -3.19
N VAL A 24 -1.31 7.73 -4.24
CA VAL A 24 -2.71 7.33 -4.21
C VAL A 24 -2.86 5.96 -4.88
N GLY A 25 -3.80 5.15 -4.42
CA GLY A 25 -4.13 3.85 -5.02
C GLY A 25 -5.62 3.57 -4.91
N PHE A 26 -6.20 2.97 -5.95
CA PHE A 26 -7.59 2.52 -5.89
C PHE A 26 -7.68 1.30 -4.98
N LEU A 27 -8.59 1.35 -4.01
CA LEU A 27 -9.05 0.18 -3.28
C LEU A 27 -10.14 -0.51 -4.10
N SER A 28 -11.18 0.22 -4.48
CA SER A 28 -12.27 -0.27 -5.32
C SER A 28 -12.65 0.75 -6.39
N ALA A 29 -13.70 0.48 -7.18
CA ALA A 29 -14.24 1.45 -8.13
C ALA A 29 -14.73 2.76 -7.48
N SER A 30 -15.04 2.75 -6.17
CA SER A 30 -15.54 3.92 -5.45
C SER A 30 -14.71 4.34 -4.25
N SER A 31 -13.59 3.68 -3.97
CA SER A 31 -12.72 4.03 -2.84
C SER A 31 -11.25 4.07 -3.20
N VAL A 32 -10.53 5.00 -2.59
CA VAL A 32 -9.09 5.18 -2.78
C VAL A 32 -8.38 5.27 -1.45
N VAL A 33 -7.15 4.78 -1.41
CA VAL A 33 -6.19 5.01 -0.32
C VAL A 33 -5.17 6.05 -0.76
N SER A 34 -4.71 6.86 0.18
CA SER A 34 -3.69 7.88 -0.06
C SER A 34 -2.72 7.93 1.11
N GLY A 35 -1.46 8.18 0.80
CA GLY A 35 -0.38 8.34 1.78
C GLY A 35 0.31 9.69 1.65
N ALA A 36 0.57 10.33 2.78
CA ALA A 36 1.15 11.66 2.84
C ALA A 36 2.58 11.68 3.41
N GLY A 37 3.27 12.81 3.19
CA GLY A 37 4.65 13.04 3.62
C GLY A 37 4.87 13.08 5.13
N ASP A 38 3.80 13.24 5.92
CA ASP A 38 3.80 13.16 7.38
C ASP A 38 3.49 11.74 7.90
N GLY A 39 3.45 10.73 7.04
CA GLY A 39 3.18 9.34 7.43
C GLY A 39 1.71 9.01 7.65
N ALA A 40 0.79 9.96 7.43
CA ALA A 40 -0.63 9.71 7.49
C ALA A 40 -1.13 8.91 6.28
N VAL A 41 -2.03 7.97 6.53
CA VAL A 41 -2.75 7.22 5.49
C VAL A 41 -4.24 7.43 5.66
N LYS A 42 -4.93 7.74 4.55
CA LYS A 42 -6.38 8.01 4.52
C LYS A 42 -7.07 7.17 3.46
N ILE A 43 -8.26 6.68 3.79
CA ILE A 43 -9.20 6.03 2.89
C ILE A 43 -10.33 7.02 2.58
N TRP A 44 -10.69 7.11 1.31
CA TRP A 44 -11.71 8.04 0.81
C TRP A 44 -12.79 7.32 0.03
N ASP A 45 -14.00 7.83 0.13
CA ASP A 45 -15.10 7.49 -0.77
C ASP A 45 -15.21 8.53 -1.89
N LEU A 46 -15.16 8.08 -3.13
CA LEU A 46 -15.16 8.96 -4.31
C LEU A 46 -16.56 9.51 -4.64
N LYS A 47 -17.63 8.82 -4.22
CA LYS A 47 -19.02 9.24 -4.50
C LYS A 47 -19.39 10.45 -3.66
N THR A 48 -19.17 10.34 -2.36
CA THR A 48 -19.44 11.37 -1.33
C THR A 48 -18.28 12.37 -1.19
N ARG A 49 -17.08 12.01 -1.67
CA ARG A 49 -15.84 12.80 -1.57
C ARG A 49 -15.43 13.05 -0.12
N ARG A 50 -15.77 12.11 0.75
CA ARG A 50 -15.46 12.17 2.19
C ARG A 50 -14.38 11.18 2.56
N GLU A 51 -13.65 11.54 3.61
CA GLU A 51 -12.76 10.62 4.30
C GLU A 51 -13.61 9.55 5.00
N LEU A 52 -13.28 8.28 4.74
CA LEU A 52 -13.89 7.13 5.42
C LEU A 52 -13.12 6.75 6.67
N ALA A 53 -11.78 6.79 6.59
CA ALA A 53 -10.90 6.43 7.69
C ALA A 53 -9.54 7.09 7.55
N THR A 54 -8.87 7.31 8.68
CA THR A 54 -7.53 7.88 8.76
C THR A 54 -6.71 7.20 9.83
N ASN A 55 -5.43 7.01 9.55
CA ASN A 55 -4.42 6.70 10.55
C ASN A 55 -3.26 7.68 10.38
N ALA A 56 -3.17 8.65 11.30
CA ALA A 56 -2.14 9.69 11.28
C ALA A 56 -0.76 9.17 11.70
N ALA A 57 -0.70 7.99 12.33
CA ALA A 57 0.53 7.37 12.79
C ALA A 57 0.88 6.10 12.00
N ALA A 58 0.26 5.89 10.83
CA ALA A 58 0.41 4.67 10.03
C ALA A 58 1.88 4.33 9.76
N HIS A 59 2.71 5.36 9.51
CA HIS A 59 4.17 5.24 9.38
C HIS A 59 4.95 6.11 10.40
N SER A 60 4.44 6.28 11.63
CA SER A 60 5.17 6.94 12.73
C SER A 60 5.80 8.29 12.37
N LYS A 61 5.05 9.15 11.66
CA LYS A 61 5.49 10.44 11.12
C LYS A 61 6.52 10.39 9.98
N ALA A 62 6.93 9.19 9.55
CA ALA A 62 7.77 9.01 8.37
C ALA A 62 6.91 8.98 7.11
N GLY A 63 7.28 9.77 6.11
CA GLY A 63 6.48 9.93 4.90
C GLY A 63 6.15 8.62 4.19
N VAL A 64 4.89 8.48 3.76
CA VAL A 64 4.45 7.38 2.93
C VAL A 64 4.98 7.58 1.52
N LEU A 65 5.58 6.54 0.96
CA LEU A 65 6.19 6.51 -0.36
C LEU A 65 5.26 5.88 -1.40
N HIS A 66 4.53 4.84 -1.01
CA HIS A 66 3.64 4.14 -1.92
C HIS A 66 2.41 3.55 -1.20
N CYS A 67 1.28 3.51 -1.90
CA CYS A 67 0.06 2.82 -1.47
C CYS A 67 -0.50 2.03 -2.66
N ALA A 68 -0.88 0.78 -2.45
CA ALA A 68 -1.52 -0.05 -3.46
C ALA A 68 -2.54 -1.00 -2.83
N ALA A 69 -3.65 -1.26 -3.52
CA ALA A 69 -4.55 -2.33 -3.14
C ALA A 69 -3.95 -3.69 -3.47
N LEU A 70 -4.31 -4.68 -2.67
CA LEU A 70 -4.02 -6.06 -3.00
C LEU A 70 -5.18 -6.68 -3.76
N PRO A 71 -4.90 -7.46 -4.82
CA PRO A 71 -5.92 -8.25 -5.48
C PRO A 71 -6.42 -9.31 -4.50
N GLY A 72 -7.72 -9.29 -4.19
CA GLY A 72 -8.38 -10.23 -3.29
C GLY A 72 -9.86 -10.33 -3.61
N SER A 73 -10.47 -11.46 -3.26
CA SER A 73 -11.93 -11.65 -3.36
C SER A 73 -12.62 -10.79 -2.31
N ALA A 74 -13.81 -10.25 -2.63
CA ALA A 74 -14.63 -9.49 -1.68
C ALA A 74 -14.93 -10.28 -0.38
N ALA A 75 -14.87 -11.62 -0.44
CA ALA A 75 -15.08 -12.51 0.70
C ALA A 75 -13.98 -12.42 1.79
N THR A 76 -12.74 -12.06 1.44
CA THR A 76 -11.61 -12.01 2.40
C THR A 76 -11.28 -10.60 2.91
N GLY A 77 -12.14 -9.63 2.58
CA GLY A 77 -11.91 -8.22 2.91
C GLY A 77 -10.92 -7.55 1.96
N GLN A 78 -11.16 -6.26 1.68
CA GLN A 78 -10.28 -5.47 0.83
C GLN A 78 -9.01 -5.10 1.60
N LYS A 79 -7.87 -5.67 1.21
CA LYS A 79 -6.56 -5.39 1.81
C LYS A 79 -5.75 -4.43 0.96
N PHE A 80 -4.86 -3.70 1.60
CA PHE A 80 -3.94 -2.80 0.92
C PHE A 80 -2.61 -2.72 1.65
N VAL A 81 -1.61 -2.25 0.92
CA VAL A 81 -0.23 -2.16 1.40
C VAL A 81 0.27 -0.74 1.28
N THR A 82 1.05 -0.32 2.27
CA THR A 82 1.72 0.98 2.29
C THR A 82 3.20 0.80 2.56
N GLN A 83 4.03 1.60 1.90
CA GLN A 83 5.47 1.65 2.13
C GLN A 83 5.82 3.02 2.67
N GLY A 84 6.60 3.08 3.74
CA GLY A 84 7.01 4.33 4.38
C GLY A 84 8.51 4.49 4.48
N ARG A 85 8.93 5.73 4.74
CA ARG A 85 10.30 6.07 5.10
C ARG A 85 10.73 5.54 6.48
N ASP A 86 9.80 4.94 7.23
CA ASP A 86 10.11 4.20 8.46
C ASP A 86 10.79 2.84 8.18
N GLY A 87 11.02 2.50 6.90
CA GLY A 87 11.72 1.28 6.49
C GLY A 87 10.81 0.06 6.44
N TYR A 88 9.48 0.25 6.58
CA TYR A 88 8.51 -0.83 6.57
C TYR A 88 7.57 -0.76 5.36
N VAL A 89 7.22 -1.93 4.86
CA VAL A 89 5.95 -2.16 4.16
C VAL A 89 4.95 -2.70 5.16
N LYS A 90 3.75 -2.12 5.20
CA LYS A 90 2.68 -2.47 6.13
C LYS A 90 1.46 -2.94 5.37
N LEU A 91 0.89 -4.07 5.79
CA LEU A 91 -0.34 -4.63 5.27
C LEU A 91 -1.51 -4.22 6.16
N TRP A 92 -2.59 -3.76 5.55
CA TRP A 92 -3.78 -3.27 6.22
C TRP A 92 -5.03 -3.97 5.70
N ASP A 93 -6.02 -4.10 6.57
CA ASP A 93 -7.37 -4.45 6.21
C ASP A 93 -8.21 -3.16 6.15
N ALA A 94 -8.89 -2.91 5.04
CA ALA A 94 -9.64 -1.66 4.86
C ALA A 94 -10.89 -1.56 5.74
N LEU A 95 -11.46 -2.69 6.19
CA LEU A 95 -12.65 -2.70 7.04
C LEU A 95 -12.33 -2.33 8.49
N SER A 96 -11.14 -2.69 8.96
CA SER A 96 -10.68 -2.38 10.33
C SER A 96 -9.70 -1.20 10.41
N PHE A 97 -9.45 -0.52 9.29
CA PHE A 97 -8.52 0.62 9.25
C PHE A 97 -9.06 1.85 10.01
N GLY A 98 -8.18 2.54 10.73
CA GLY A 98 -8.53 3.73 11.53
C GLY A 98 -7.37 4.20 12.42
N ALA A 99 -7.65 5.19 13.29
CA ALA A 99 -6.62 5.94 14.02
C ALA A 99 -5.74 5.08 14.96
N SER A 100 -6.30 3.99 15.49
CA SER A 100 -5.61 3.03 16.38
C SER A 100 -5.38 1.67 15.72
N ALA A 101 -5.60 1.56 14.40
CA ALA A 101 -5.41 0.30 13.70
C ALA A 101 -3.92 -0.05 13.67
N GLU A 102 -3.59 -1.26 14.11
CA GLU A 102 -2.29 -1.87 13.83
C GLU A 102 -2.36 -2.60 12.48
N PRO A 103 -1.25 -2.63 11.71
CA PRO A 103 -1.24 -3.35 10.46
C PRO A 103 -1.31 -4.85 10.71
N VAL A 104 -2.00 -5.55 9.81
CA VAL A 104 -2.12 -7.02 9.79
C VAL A 104 -0.74 -7.68 9.73
N ALA A 105 0.20 -7.07 9.00
CA ALA A 105 1.59 -7.49 8.94
C ALA A 105 2.52 -6.30 8.70
N LYS A 106 3.75 -6.40 9.22
CA LYS A 106 4.84 -5.45 9.00
C LYS A 106 6.01 -6.20 8.36
N PHE A 107 6.54 -5.70 7.27
CA PHE A 107 7.71 -6.24 6.58
C PHE A 107 8.82 -5.20 6.64
N TYR A 108 9.93 -5.54 7.29
CA TYR A 108 11.10 -4.66 7.33
C TYR A 108 11.86 -4.77 6.00
N CYS A 109 12.06 -3.64 5.36
CA CYS A 109 12.65 -3.57 4.02
C CYS A 109 14.02 -2.88 4.01
N GLY A 110 14.48 -2.36 5.15
CA GLY A 110 15.85 -1.85 5.33
C GLY A 110 16.21 -0.59 4.55
N SER A 111 15.40 -0.16 3.59
CA SER A 111 15.79 0.88 2.64
C SER A 111 14.67 1.87 2.34
N TYR A 112 15.08 3.13 2.22
CA TYR A 112 14.31 4.31 1.86
C TYR A 112 14.56 4.69 0.40
N SER A 113 14.38 3.75 -0.53
CA SER A 113 14.44 4.07 -1.96
C SER A 113 13.14 4.75 -2.41
N PHE A 114 13.22 5.74 -3.30
CA PHE A 114 12.05 6.35 -3.96
C PHE A 114 11.34 5.41 -4.93
N THR A 115 11.86 4.21 -5.14
CA THR A 115 11.26 3.21 -6.01
C THR A 115 10.13 2.49 -5.29
N LYS A 116 8.97 2.43 -5.94
CA LYS A 116 7.77 1.73 -5.47
C LYS A 116 8.07 0.24 -5.25
N PHE A 117 7.52 -0.36 -4.21
CA PHE A 117 7.46 -1.82 -4.14
C PHE A 117 6.63 -2.36 -5.32
N ALA A 118 6.99 -3.54 -5.81
CA ALA A 118 6.16 -4.28 -6.76
C ALA A 118 5.43 -5.41 -6.04
N THR A 119 4.18 -5.63 -6.42
CA THR A 119 3.40 -6.80 -6.00
C THR A 119 3.30 -7.77 -7.16
N LEU A 120 3.79 -8.99 -6.97
CA LEU A 120 3.57 -10.09 -7.92
C LEU A 120 2.66 -11.11 -7.28
N ARG A 121 1.64 -11.57 -8.03
CA ARG A 121 0.83 -12.72 -7.65
C ARG A 121 1.61 -13.98 -8.00
N TRP A 122 1.93 -14.80 -7.01
CA TRP A 122 2.52 -16.11 -7.24
C TRP A 122 1.46 -17.06 -7.81
N PRO A 123 1.68 -17.64 -8.99
CA PRO A 123 0.85 -18.72 -9.50
C PRO A 123 1.28 -20.02 -8.79
N GLY A 124 0.71 -20.31 -7.62
CA GLY A 124 0.81 -21.65 -7.03
C GLY A 124 0.00 -22.66 -7.85
N GLU A 125 0.43 -23.93 -7.85
CA GLU A 125 -0.16 -25.00 -8.69
C GLU A 125 -1.64 -25.30 -8.38
N ASP A 126 -2.16 -24.91 -7.22
CA ASP A 126 -3.58 -25.08 -6.89
C ASP A 126 -4.31 -23.73 -6.84
N SER A 127 -5.27 -23.61 -7.76
CA SER A 127 -6.07 -22.43 -8.06
C SER A 127 -7.18 -22.10 -7.03
N SER A 128 -7.06 -22.56 -5.78
CA SER A 128 -8.02 -22.26 -4.72
C SER A 128 -7.43 -21.27 -3.69
N GLU A 129 -7.85 -20.02 -3.85
CA GLU A 129 -7.91 -18.96 -2.81
C GLU A 129 -6.63 -18.46 -2.14
N ASN A 130 -5.47 -19.12 -2.25
CA ASN A 130 -4.26 -18.72 -1.52
C ASN A 130 -3.13 -18.25 -2.46
N ALA A 131 -3.46 -17.33 -3.37
CA ALA A 131 -2.46 -16.72 -4.23
C ALA A 131 -1.46 -15.91 -3.39
N GLY A 132 -0.25 -16.44 -3.24
CA GLY A 132 0.83 -15.77 -2.52
C GLY A 132 1.13 -14.39 -3.13
N LEU A 133 1.32 -13.40 -2.28
CA LEU A 133 1.75 -12.07 -2.68
C LEU A 133 3.25 -11.95 -2.46
N ILE A 134 4.03 -11.75 -3.52
CA ILE A 134 5.42 -11.35 -3.39
C ILE A 134 5.45 -9.83 -3.35
N VAL A 135 5.96 -9.29 -2.25
CA VAL A 135 6.29 -7.87 -2.12
C VAL A 135 7.79 -7.76 -2.38
N CYS A 136 8.18 -7.16 -3.50
CA CYS A 136 9.58 -6.83 -3.77
C CYS A 136 9.82 -5.41 -3.27
N PRO A 137 10.42 -5.21 -2.08
CA PRO A 137 10.83 -3.88 -1.68
C PRO A 137 11.96 -3.40 -2.59
N SER A 138 11.99 -2.11 -2.86
CA SER A 138 13.23 -1.53 -3.39
C SER A 138 14.21 -1.40 -2.23
N SER A 139 15.27 -2.21 -2.25
CA SER A 139 16.41 -2.02 -1.37
C SER A 139 17.65 -1.56 -2.12
N VAL A 140 18.31 -0.52 -1.61
CA VAL A 140 19.64 -0.08 -2.05
C VAL A 140 20.74 -1.01 -1.49
N ASP A 141 20.46 -1.73 -0.39
CA ASP A 141 21.47 -2.58 0.26
C ASP A 141 21.52 -4.03 -0.26
N ASN A 142 20.66 -4.41 -1.22
CA ASN A 142 20.52 -5.78 -1.75
C ASN A 142 20.39 -6.88 -0.68
N LYS A 143 20.13 -6.54 0.59
CA LYS A 143 19.90 -7.53 1.64
C LYS A 143 18.45 -7.94 1.55
N VAL A 144 18.23 -9.11 0.96
CA VAL A 144 16.92 -9.79 1.02
C VAL A 144 16.65 -10.10 2.51
N GLY A 145 15.95 -9.19 3.19
CA GLY A 145 15.28 -9.50 4.44
C GLY A 145 14.32 -10.65 4.16
N GLY A 146 14.50 -11.76 4.89
CA GLY A 146 13.99 -13.09 4.54
C GLY A 146 12.63 -13.09 3.84
N MET A 147 12.61 -13.69 2.65
CA MET A 147 11.40 -14.04 1.91
C MET A 147 10.54 -14.94 2.80
N LEU A 148 9.55 -14.35 3.48
CA LEU A 148 8.59 -15.08 4.30
C LEU A 148 7.50 -15.64 3.40
N LEU A 149 7.81 -16.76 2.75
CA LEU A 149 6.79 -17.70 2.32
C LEU A 149 5.97 -18.10 3.55
N GLY A 150 4.64 -18.01 3.44
CA GLY A 150 3.73 -18.51 4.45
C GLY A 150 4.10 -19.95 4.83
N ARG A 151 3.98 -20.23 6.13
CA ARG A 151 4.22 -21.53 6.79
C ARG A 151 4.19 -22.73 5.84
N ASP A 152 5.37 -23.15 5.40
CA ASP A 152 5.91 -24.48 5.66
C ASP A 152 7.34 -24.56 5.11
N ARG A 153 8.23 -25.16 5.92
CA ARG A 153 9.62 -25.37 5.55
C ARG A 153 9.67 -26.30 4.34
N LEU A 154 10.09 -25.80 3.17
CA LEU A 154 10.68 -26.67 2.18
C LEU A 154 12.19 -26.79 2.48
N PRO A 155 12.73 -28.02 2.62
CA PRO A 155 14.15 -28.20 2.82
C PRO A 155 14.87 -27.83 1.52
N CYS A 156 15.76 -26.84 1.59
CA CYS A 156 16.70 -26.55 0.51
C CYS A 156 17.60 -27.78 0.33
N ARG A 157 17.39 -28.58 -0.72
CA ARG A 157 18.45 -29.46 -1.23
C ARG A 157 19.40 -28.59 -2.04
N GLY A 158 20.61 -28.41 -1.53
CA GLY A 158 21.73 -27.93 -2.34
C GLY A 158 22.04 -28.97 -3.42
N TYR A 159 22.32 -28.48 -4.62
CA TYR A 159 23.04 -29.25 -5.63
C TYR A 159 24.52 -28.88 -5.49
N ASP A 160 25.34 -29.90 -5.18
CA ASP A 160 26.78 -29.89 -5.44
C ASP A 160 27.04 -29.98 -6.97
#